data_AF-A0A7W1P4A4-F1
#
_entry.id   AF-A0A7W1P4A4-F1
#
_cell.length_a   1.000
_cell.length_b   1.000
_cell.length_c   1.000
_cell.angle_alpha   90.00
_cell.angle_beta   90.00
_cell.angle_gamma   90.00
#
_symmetry.space_group_name_H-M   'P 1'
#
loop_
_entity.id
_entity.type
_entity.pdbx_description
1 polymer ?
#
loop_
_entity_poly.entity_id
_entity_poly.type
_entity_poly.pdbx_seq_one_letter_code
_entity_poly.pdbx_strand_id
1 'polypeptide(L)' 'GAASAVGRNPGAATPILVQAILAIALAEAIVFYALFLVR' A
#
# COMPACT_ATOMS: atom_id res chain seq x y z
N GLY A 1 2.77 -10.67 3.10
CA GLY A 1 1.99 -9.41 3.23
C GLY A 1 2.58 -8.53 4.31
N ALA A 2 2.16 -7.26 4.37
CA ALA A 2 2.68 -6.29 5.36
C ALA A 2 2.63 -6.85 6.80
N ALA A 3 1.51 -7.44 7.22
CA ALA A 3 1.36 -8.05 8.54
C ALA A 3 2.35 -9.20 8.80
N SER A 4 2.58 -10.10 7.83
CA SER A 4 3.52 -11.20 7.99
C SER A 4 4.99 -10.72 8.03
N ALA A 5 5.30 -9.61 7.36
CA ALA A 5 6.63 -9.00 7.37
C ALA A 5 6.93 -8.34 8.72
N VAL A 6 5.97 -7.61 9.30
CA VAL A 6 6.07 -7.06 10.66
C VAL A 6 6.15 -8.19 11.70
N GLY A 7 5.37 -9.25 11.55
CA GLY A 7 5.42 -10.41 12.47
C GLY A 7 6.77 -11.12 12.51
N ARG A 8 7.55 -11.09 11.41
CA ARG A 8 8.92 -11.63 11.37
C ARG A 8 9.99 -10.64 11.85
N ASN A 9 9.71 -9.34 11.79
CA ASN A 9 10.59 -8.30 12.29
C ASN A 9 9.76 -7.13 12.86
N PRO A 10 9.38 -7.19 14.15
CA PRO A 10 8.52 -6.18 14.76
C PRO A 10 9.10 -4.75 14.72
N GLY A 11 10.44 -4.62 14.73
CA GLY A 11 11.11 -3.32 14.63
C GLY A 11 10.94 -2.63 13.27
N ALA A 12 10.46 -3.34 12.25
CA ALA A 12 10.19 -2.78 10.92
C ALA A 12 8.74 -2.28 10.74
N ALA A 13 7.92 -2.21 11.81
CA ALA A 13 6.51 -1.83 11.73
C ALA A 13 6.27 -0.50 11.01
N THR A 14 6.94 0.57 11.44
CA THR A 14 6.80 1.91 10.84
C THR A 14 7.21 1.97 9.37
N PRO A 15 8.42 1.52 8.95
CA PRO A 15 8.78 1.57 7.54
C PRO A 15 7.89 0.68 6.66
N ILE A 16 7.44 -0.48 7.15
CA ILE A 16 6.49 -1.34 6.42
C ILE A 16 5.13 -0.64 6.28
N LEU A 17 4.65 0.04 7.32
CA LEU A 17 3.40 0.81 7.27
C LEU A 17 3.47 1.93 6.23
N VAL A 18 4.56 2.71 6.22
CA VAL A 18 4.78 3.77 5.22
C VAL A 18 4.72 3.19 3.80
N GLN A 19 5.42 2.09 3.55
CA GLN A 19 5.38 1.42 2.24
C GLN A 19 3.99 0.88 1.90
N ALA A 20 3.27 0.33 2.87
CA ALA A 20 1.90 -0.17 2.65
C ALA A 20 0.95 0.97 2.25
N ILE A 21 1.01 2.13 2.91
CA ILE A 21 0.18 3.29 2.58
C ILE A 21 0.49 3.80 1.16
N LEU A 22 1.77 3.90 0.78
CA LEU A 22 2.17 4.31 -0.56
C LEU A 22 1.68 3.33 -1.64
N ALA A 23 1.79 2.03 -1.38
CA ALA A 23 1.32 1.00 -2.30
C ALA A 23 -0.21 1.05 -2.47
N ILE A 24 -0.96 1.26 -1.38
CA ILE A 24 -2.41 1.44 -1.42
C ILE A 24 -2.77 2.70 -2.20
N ALA A 25 -2.10 3.82 -1.92
CA ALA A 25 -2.34 5.09 -2.63
C ALA A 25 -2.10 4.96 -4.14
N LEU A 26 -1.05 4.24 -4.56
CA LEU A 26 -0.79 3.97 -5.97
C LEU A 26 -1.89 3.10 -6.60
N ALA A 27 -2.30 2.04 -5.91
CA ALA A 27 -3.38 1.16 -6.39
C ALA A 27 -4.70 1.94 -6.53
N GLU A 28 -5.06 2.73 -5.54
CA GLU A 28 -6.25 3.60 -5.56
C GLU A 28 -6.17 4.64 -6.69
N ALA A 29 -4.99 5.22 -6.95
CA ALA A 29 -4.82 6.15 -8.07
C ALA A 29 -5.08 5.46 -9.43
N ILE A 30 -4.59 4.23 -9.62
CA ILE A 30 -4.85 3.45 -10.84
C ILE A 30 -6.35 3.15 -10.98
N VAL A 31 -7.00 2.70 -9.90
CA VAL A 31 -8.45 2.44 -9.88
C VAL A 31 -9.23 3.71 -10.20
N PHE A 32 -8.84 4.85 -9.62
CA PHE A 32 -9.44 6.14 -9.90
C PHE A 32 -9.31 6.51 -11.38
N TYR A 33 -8.13 6.40 -11.98
CA TYR A 33 -7.98 6.64 -13.42
C TYR A 33 -8.81 5.66 -14.25
N ALA A 34 -8.83 4.38 -13.89
CA ALA A 34 -9.62 3.39 -14.63
C ALA A 34 -11.12 3.70 -14.62
N LEU A 35 -11.67 4.18 -13.49
CA LEU A 35 -13.09 4.47 -13.34
C LEU A 35 -13.50 5.85 -13.89
N PHE A 36 -12.62 6.85 -13.82
CA PHE A 36 -12.98 8.25 -14.10
C PHE A 36 -12.32 8.84 -15.36
N LEU A 37 -11.24 8.24 -15.90
CA LEU A 37 -10.58 8.71 -17.13
C LEU A 37 -11.07 8.00 -18.40
N VAL A 38 -11.59 6.77 -18.28
CA VAL A 38 -12.31 6.10 -19.36
C VAL A 38 -13.75 6.59 -19.34
N ARG A 39 -14.07 7.48 -20.27
CA ARG A 39 -15.44 7.90 -20.56
C ARG A 39 -15.96 7.18 -21.79
#